data_AF-A0A8T3Z2B1-F1
#
_entry.id   AF-A0A8T3Z2B1-F1
#
_cell.length_a   1.000
_cell.length_b   1.000
_cell.length_c   1.000
_cell.angle_alpha   90.00
_cell.angle_beta   90.00
_cell.angle_gamma   90.00
#
_symmetry.space_group_name_H-M   'P 1'
#
loop_
_entity.id
_entity.type
_entity.pdbx_description
1 polymer ?
#
loop_
_entity_poly.entity_id
_entity_poly.type
_entity_poly.pdbx_seq_one_letter_code
_entity_poly.pdbx_strand_id
1 'polypeptide(L)'
;MSSKVYFSNFRSRSQGENKTSKIKQLFDRAGFREFIQKGDLTAIKLHFGERGNDTYLKPVLVSAVVEKTLNSQAKPFLTDTNTLYYGSRH
;
A
#
# COMPACT_ATOMS: atom_id res chain seq x y z
N MET A 1 2.77 17.51 20.61
CA MET A 1 1.67 17.35 19.63
C MET A 1 1.37 15.86 19.46
N SER A 2 0.09 15.46 19.44
CA SER A 2 -0.31 14.08 19.14
C SER A 2 -0.55 13.92 17.63
N SER A 3 -0.02 12.86 17.03
CA SER A 3 -0.27 12.54 15.62
C SER A 3 -1.66 11.96 15.42
N LYS A 4 -2.29 12.25 14.27
CA LYS A 4 -3.56 11.63 13.88
C LYS A 4 -3.30 10.20 13.39
N VAL A 5 -3.94 9.22 14.03
CA VAL A 5 -3.80 7.79 13.68
C VAL A 5 -5.06 7.29 13.00
N TYR A 6 -4.90 6.62 11.86
CA TYR A 6 -5.98 5.96 11.14
C TYR A 6 -5.86 4.45 11.30
N PHE A 7 -6.93 3.80 11.76
CA PHE A 7 -6.94 2.38 12.05
C PHE A 7 -8.16 1.70 11.43
N SER A 8 -7.95 0.50 10.90
CA SER A 8 -9.03 -0.40 10.48
C SER A 8 -8.70 -1.81 10.92
N ASN A 9 -9.65 -2.48 11.57
CA ASN A 9 -9.49 -3.88 11.94
C ASN A 9 -9.59 -4.80 10.69
N PHE A 10 -9.12 -6.04 10.80
CA PHE A 10 -9.14 -7.00 9.69
C PHE A 10 -10.43 -7.83 9.55
N ARG A 11 -11.42 -7.65 10.44
CA ARG A 11 -12.68 -8.43 10.41
C ARG A 11 -13.56 -7.96 9.25
N SER A 12 -14.14 -8.85 8.47
CA SER A 12 -15.04 -8.51 7.36
C SER A 12 -16.38 -9.18 7.58
N ARG A 13 -17.45 -8.40 7.75
CA ARG A 13 -18.83 -8.93 7.90
C ARG A 13 -19.69 -8.71 6.65
N SER A 14 -19.23 -7.88 5.72
CA SER A 14 -19.86 -7.65 4.43
C SER A 14 -18.83 -7.50 3.31
N GLN A 15 -19.28 -7.52 2.06
CA GLN A 15 -18.40 -7.39 0.89
C GLN A 15 -17.66 -6.04 0.86
N GLY A 16 -18.25 -4.96 1.37
CA GLY A 16 -17.63 -3.64 1.48
C GLY A 16 -16.57 -3.51 2.59
N GLU A 17 -16.47 -4.50 3.47
CA GLU A 17 -15.51 -4.53 4.58
C GLU A 17 -14.28 -5.42 4.31
N ASN A 18 -14.14 -5.92 3.08
CA ASN A 18 -12.98 -6.72 2.71
C ASN A 18 -11.67 -5.90 2.86
N LYS A 19 -10.54 -6.61 3.00
CA LYS A 19 -9.24 -5.99 3.29
C LYS A 19 -8.86 -4.92 2.25
N THR A 20 -9.06 -5.20 0.97
CA THR A 20 -8.75 -4.28 -0.14
C THR A 20 -9.59 -3.00 -0.04
N SER A 21 -10.89 -3.12 0.22
CA SER A 21 -11.81 -1.98 0.37
C SER A 21 -11.44 -1.12 1.58
N LYS A 22 -11.04 -1.76 2.69
CA LYS A 22 -10.55 -1.06 3.88
C LYS A 22 -9.26 -0.28 3.62
N ILE A 23 -8.32 -0.84 2.86
CA ILE A 23 -7.10 -0.14 2.46
C ILE A 23 -7.43 1.08 1.59
N LYS A 24 -8.35 0.95 0.62
CA LYS A 24 -8.81 2.10 -0.19
C LYS A 24 -9.44 3.20 0.68
N GLN A 25 -10.27 2.83 1.66
CA GLN A 25 -10.85 3.79 2.60
C GLN A 25 -9.80 4.46 3.49
N LEU A 26 -8.81 3.71 3.98
CA LEU A 26 -7.69 4.28 4.75
C LEU A 26 -6.86 5.24 3.90
N PHE A 27 -6.61 4.90 2.64
CA PHE A 27 -5.92 5.76 1.69
C PHE A 27 -6.63 7.12 1.55
N ASP A 28 -7.95 7.10 1.37
CA ASP A 28 -8.74 8.33 1.26
C ASP A 28 -8.79 9.12 2.57
N ARG A 29 -9.05 8.44 3.69
CA ARG A 29 -9.16 9.08 5.02
C ARG A 29 -7.84 9.71 5.46
N ALA A 30 -6.72 9.12 5.10
CA ALA A 30 -5.38 9.62 5.41
C ALA A 30 -4.93 10.76 4.48
N GLY A 31 -5.74 11.17 3.50
CA GLY A 31 -5.45 12.32 2.65
C GLY A 31 -4.42 12.05 1.56
N PHE A 32 -4.09 10.78 1.25
CA PHE A 32 -3.09 10.47 0.23
C PHE A 32 -3.45 11.04 -1.15
N ARG A 33 -4.75 11.07 -1.47
CA ARG A 33 -5.25 11.66 -2.72
C ARG A 33 -4.96 13.16 -2.84
N GLU A 34 -4.84 13.88 -1.73
CA GLU A 34 -4.75 15.35 -1.72
C GLU A 34 -3.37 15.84 -2.20
N PHE A 35 -2.34 15.01 -2.10
CA PHE A 35 -0.98 15.38 -2.47
C PHE A 35 -0.40 14.64 -3.68
N ILE A 36 -1.06 13.57 -4.17
CA ILE A 36 -0.64 12.86 -5.38
C ILE A 36 -1.24 13.55 -6.60
N GLN A 37 -0.39 14.09 -7.46
CA GLN A 37 -0.80 14.87 -8.62
C GLN A 37 -0.69 14.06 -9.92
N LYS A 38 -1.38 14.55 -10.95
CA LYS A 38 -1.34 13.97 -12.29
C LYS A 38 0.10 14.01 -12.83
N GLY A 39 0.57 12.85 -13.29
CA GLY A 39 1.90 12.71 -13.90
C GLY A 39 3.04 12.47 -12.92
N ASP A 40 2.79 12.56 -11.61
CA ASP A 40 3.80 12.30 -10.58
C ASP A 40 4.41 10.91 -10.73
N LEU A 41 5.73 10.83 -10.59
CA LEU A 41 6.40 9.55 -10.40
C LEU A 41 6.33 9.18 -8.91
N THR A 42 5.42 8.26 -8.56
CA THR A 42 5.07 7.98 -7.16
C THR A 42 5.67 6.66 -6.69
N ALA A 43 6.64 6.74 -5.78
CA ALA A 43 7.20 5.55 -5.14
C ALA A 43 6.21 4.98 -4.12
N ILE A 44 5.81 3.72 -4.28
CA ILE A 44 5.11 2.95 -3.24
C ILE A 44 6.16 2.04 -2.62
N LYS A 45 6.65 2.46 -1.45
CA LYS A 45 7.65 1.70 -0.70
C LYS A 45 7.00 0.61 0.13
N LEU A 46 7.50 -0.61 0.03
CA LEU A 46 7.08 -1.77 0.81
C LEU A 46 8.24 -2.76 0.94
N HIS A 47 8.11 -3.71 1.87
CA HIS A 47 8.99 -4.86 1.94
C HIS A 47 8.44 -5.99 1.05
N PHE A 48 9.22 -6.45 0.07
CA PHE A 48 8.82 -7.51 -0.85
C PHE A 48 8.83 -8.90 -0.22
N GLY A 49 9.52 -9.06 0.90
CA GLY A 49 9.72 -10.37 1.51
C GLY A 49 10.90 -11.11 0.88
N GLU A 50 11.33 -12.14 1.60
CA GLU A 50 12.46 -12.99 1.25
C GLU A 50 12.03 -14.45 1.34
N ARG A 51 12.76 -15.35 0.69
CA ARG A 51 12.43 -16.79 0.73
C ARG A 51 12.39 -17.30 2.17
N GLY A 52 11.25 -17.86 2.56
CA GLY A 52 11.02 -18.38 3.91
C GLY A 52 10.48 -17.34 4.91
N ASN A 53 10.31 -16.09 4.49
CA ASN A 53 9.69 -15.04 5.28
C ASN A 53 8.20 -14.88 4.95
N ASP A 54 7.35 -14.69 5.95
CA ASP A 54 5.92 -14.39 5.82
C ASP A 54 5.56 -12.96 6.28
N THR A 55 6.55 -12.18 6.73
CA THR A 55 6.36 -10.80 7.21
C THR A 55 6.35 -9.76 6.07
N TYR A 56 5.69 -10.07 4.95
CA TYR A 56 5.57 -9.18 3.80
C TYR A 56 4.12 -8.91 3.43
N LEU A 57 3.88 -7.81 2.71
CA LEU A 57 2.53 -7.50 2.25
C LEU A 57 2.19 -8.35 1.04
N LYS A 58 1.09 -9.10 1.14
CA LYS A 58 0.54 -9.83 0.00
C LYS A 58 0.24 -8.87 -1.16
N PRO A 59 0.62 -9.19 -2.41
CA PRO A 59 0.43 -8.29 -3.57
C PRO A 59 -1.00 -7.76 -3.73
N VAL A 60 -2.01 -8.57 -3.39
CA VAL A 60 -3.43 -8.22 -3.43
C VAL A 60 -3.80 -7.04 -2.49
N LEU A 61 -3.05 -6.83 -1.42
CA LEU A 61 -3.28 -5.70 -0.51
C LEU A 61 -2.65 -4.42 -1.05
N VAL A 62 -1.47 -4.55 -1.67
CA VAL A 62 -0.71 -3.43 -2.26
C VAL A 62 -1.41 -2.89 -3.50
N SER A 63 -2.04 -3.76 -4.30
CA SER A 63 -2.76 -3.36 -5.51
C SER A 63 -3.84 -2.31 -5.25
N ALA A 64 -4.45 -2.31 -4.06
CA ALA A 64 -5.41 -1.27 -3.66
C ALA A 64 -4.79 0.14 -3.68
N VAL A 65 -3.56 0.27 -3.19
CA VAL A 65 -2.82 1.55 -3.15
C VAL A 65 -2.36 1.94 -4.56
N VAL A 66 -1.88 0.97 -5.34
CA VAL A 66 -1.48 1.17 -6.74
C VAL A 66 -2.67 1.69 -7.56
N GLU A 67 -3.83 1.06 -7.46
CA GLU A 67 -5.05 1.46 -8.18
C GLU A 67 -5.49 2.89 -7.79
N LYS A 68 -5.47 3.22 -6.50
CA LYS A 68 -5.80 4.58 -6.04
C LYS A 68 -4.82 5.62 -6.58
N THR A 69 -3.54 5.27 -6.69
CA THR A 69 -2.50 6.14 -7.27
C THR A 69 -2.68 6.31 -8.78
N LEU A 70 -2.97 5.24 -9.51
CA LEU A 70 -3.32 5.28 -10.93
C LEU A 70 -4.57 6.12 -11.20
N ASN A 71 -5.58 6.04 -10.33
CA ASN A 71 -6.80 6.85 -10.44
C ASN A 71 -6.55 8.36 -10.27
N SER A 72 -5.43 8.76 -9.65
CA SER A 72 -4.95 10.14 -9.63
C SER A 72 -4.15 10.52 -10.90
N GLN A 73 -4.09 9.64 -11.90
CA GLN A 73 -3.30 9.78 -13.12
C GLN A 73 -1.78 9.95 -12.87
N ALA A 74 -1.31 9.46 -11.72
CA ALA A 74 0.11 9.38 -11.40
C ALA A 74 0.73 8.11 -12.00
N LYS A 75 2.05 7.99 -11.89
CA LYS A 75 2.88 6.89 -12.38
C LYS A 75 3.48 6.14 -11.19
N PRO A 76 2.72 5.22 -10.55
CA PRO A 76 3.23 4.47 -9.42
C PRO A 76 4.30 3.47 -9.84
N PHE A 77 5.28 3.26 -8.98
CA PHE A 77 6.21 2.14 -9.07
C PHE A 77 6.46 1.56 -7.68
N LEU A 78 6.65 0.25 -7.62
CA LEU A 78 6.95 -0.43 -6.36
C LEU A 78 8.45 -0.36 -6.09
N THR A 79 8.80 -0.03 -4.86
CA THR A 79 10.20 0.01 -4.44
C THR A 79 10.35 -0.58 -3.05
N ASP A 80 11.55 -1.05 -2.75
CA ASP A 80 11.89 -1.65 -1.47
C ASP A 80 13.24 -1.11 -1.02
N THR A 81 13.42 -0.92 0.29
CA THR A 81 14.72 -0.54 0.86
C THR A 81 15.34 -1.77 1.48
N ASN A 82 15.95 -2.57 0.62
CA ASN A 82 16.65 -3.78 1.02
C ASN A 82 18.12 -3.45 1.27
N THR A 83 18.64 -3.87 2.43
CA THR A 83 20.07 -4.19 2.52
C THR A 83 20.40 -5.28 1.50
N LEU A 84 21.60 -5.25 0.94
CA LEU A 84 22.03 -6.13 -0.14
C LEU A 84 22.17 -7.57 0.39
N TYR A 85 21.06 -8.29 0.51
CA TYR A 85 21.05 -9.70 0.87
C TYR A 85 21.30 -10.54 -0.38
N TYR A 86 22.19 -11.53 -0.25
CA TYR A 86 22.61 -12.47 -1.29
C TYR A 86 21.50 -13.48 -1.69
N GLY A 87 20.25 -13.28 -1.24
CA GLY A 87 19.13 -14.19 -1.40
C GLY A 87 18.16 -13.79 -2.52
N SER A 88 17.55 -14.78 -3.17
CA SER A 88 16.51 -14.59 -4.20
C SER A 88 15.17 -14.10 -3.62
N ARG A 89 14.48 -13.23 -4.39
CA ARG A 89 13.19 -12.59 -4.03
C ARG A 89 12.02 -13.21 -4.81
N HIS A 90 10.81 -13.18 -4.25
CA HIS A 90 9.56 -13.72 -4.83
C HIS A 90 8.58 -12.61 -5.25
#